data_AF-M0C180-F1
#
_entry.id   AF-M0C180-F1
#
_cell.length_a   1.000
_cell.length_b   1.000
_cell.length_c   1.000
_cell.angle_alpha   90.00
_cell.angle_beta   90.00
_cell.angle_gamma   90.00
#
_symmetry.space_group_name_H-M   'P 1'
#
loop_
_entity.id
_entity.type
_entity.pdbx_description
1 polymer ?
#
loop_
_entity_poly.entity_id
_entity_poly.type
_entity_poly.pdbx_seq_one_letter_code
_entity_poly.pdbx_strand_id
1 'polypeptide(L)'
;MVTPDHLALEWLASGLFITVLGALIKFAGWTWLIAGYSKSTSPVPDDVVQDMAGNTILRVGVTVFVFGVLASVIEPPSYLDLIIGVAIVIAVLRLLYRLNTWSPPQTA
;
A
#
# COMPACT_ATOMS: atom_id res chain seq x y z
N MET A 1 -30.36 -10.53 6.32
CA MET A 1 -29.05 -10.26 5.69
C MET A 1 -28.77 -8.79 5.89
N VAL A 2 -27.77 -8.44 6.69
CA VAL A 2 -27.29 -7.06 6.76
C VAL A 2 -26.45 -6.87 5.51
N THR A 3 -26.98 -6.15 4.52
CA THR A 3 -26.19 -5.73 3.36
C THR A 3 -25.25 -4.64 3.86
N PRO A 4 -23.91 -4.82 3.77
CA PRO A 4 -23.00 -3.73 4.06
C PRO A 4 -23.36 -2.56 3.14
N ASP A 5 -23.33 -1.34 3.67
CA ASP A 5 -23.41 -0.15 2.84
C ASP A 5 -22.37 -0.26 1.72
N HIS A 6 -22.75 0.16 0.50
CA HIS A 6 -21.93 0.01 -0.71
C HIS A 6 -20.49 0.51 -0.49
N LEU A 7 -20.35 1.59 0.27
CA LEU A 7 -19.08 2.21 0.64
C LEU A 7 -18.22 1.31 1.54
N ALA A 8 -18.79 0.64 2.54
CA ALA A 8 -18.06 -0.29 3.40
C ALA A 8 -17.55 -1.50 2.61
N LEU A 9 -18.34 -2.00 1.66
CA LEU A 9 -17.95 -3.10 0.78
C LEU A 9 -16.79 -2.70 -0.13
N GLU A 10 -16.82 -1.50 -0.71
CA GLU A 10 -15.72 -0.95 -1.50
C GLU A 10 -14.43 -0.88 -0.69
N TRP A 11 -14.48 -0.32 0.52
CA TRP A 11 -13.32 -0.23 1.41
C TRP A 11 -12.74 -1.60 1.77
N LEU A 12 -13.59 -2.57 2.09
CA LEU A 12 -13.16 -3.95 2.38
C LEU A 12 -12.51 -4.61 1.17
N ALA A 13 -13.15 -4.53 0.00
CA ALA A 13 -12.65 -5.15 -1.22
C ALA A 13 -11.32 -4.52 -1.67
N SER A 14 -11.24 -3.19 -1.71
CA SER A 14 -10.02 -2.47 -2.06
C SER A 14 -8.90 -2.72 -1.05
N GLY A 15 -9.20 -2.66 0.26
CA GLY A 15 -8.23 -2.91 1.31
C GLY A 15 -7.66 -4.33 1.25
N LEU A 16 -8.52 -5.33 1.06
CA LEU A 16 -8.09 -6.72 0.90
C LEU A 16 -7.21 -6.89 -0.34
N PHE A 17 -7.64 -6.37 -1.49
CA PHE A 17 -6.88 -6.44 -2.73
C PHE A 17 -5.49 -5.82 -2.60
N ILE A 18 -5.41 -4.59 -2.06
CA ILE A 18 -4.14 -3.88 -1.85
C ILE A 18 -3.26 -4.65 -0.85
N THR A 19 -3.85 -5.22 0.21
CA THR A 19 -3.12 -6.03 1.20
C THR A 19 -2.48 -7.25 0.55
N VAL A 20 -3.23 -7.97 -0.29
CA VAL A 20 -2.72 -9.14 -1.02
C VAL A 20 -1.57 -8.73 -1.95
N LEU A 21 -1.71 -7.66 -2.71
CA LEU A 21 -0.63 -7.14 -3.56
C LEU A 21 0.61 -6.77 -2.73
N GLY A 22 0.43 -6.05 -1.63
CA GLY A 22 1.51 -5.69 -0.72
C GLY A 22 2.23 -6.91 -0.14
N ALA A 23 1.48 -7.95 0.24
CA ALA A 23 2.03 -9.20 0.76
C ALA A 23 2.81 -9.97 -0.32
N LEU A 24 2.29 -10.05 -1.55
CA LEU A 24 2.99 -10.68 -2.67
C LEU A 24 4.30 -9.96 -3.00
N ILE A 25 4.29 -8.62 -2.99
CA ILE A 25 5.51 -7.83 -3.18
C ILE A 25 6.47 -8.07 -2.01
N LYS A 26 6.02 -7.92 -0.76
CA LYS A 26 6.86 -7.95 0.45
C LYS A 26 7.43 -9.32 0.80
N PHE A 27 6.69 -10.39 0.58
CA PHE A 27 7.06 -11.73 1.03
C PHE A 27 7.39 -12.69 -0.10
N ALA A 28 6.67 -12.61 -1.23
CA ALA A 28 6.95 -13.44 -2.40
C ALA A 28 7.97 -12.82 -3.37
N GLY A 29 8.38 -11.56 -3.15
CA GLY A 29 9.33 -10.85 -4.01
C GLY A 29 8.78 -10.55 -5.40
N TRP A 30 7.46 -10.42 -5.54
CA TRP A 30 6.79 -10.14 -6.81
C TRP A 30 6.88 -8.66 -7.19
N THR A 31 8.09 -8.13 -7.26
CA THR A 31 8.36 -6.74 -7.65
C THR A 31 8.02 -6.46 -9.12
N TRP A 32 7.84 -7.48 -9.95
CA TRP A 32 7.30 -7.34 -11.31
C TRP A 32 5.87 -6.78 -11.35
N LEU A 33 5.12 -6.86 -10.23
CA LEU A 33 3.83 -6.19 -10.07
C LEU A 33 3.97 -4.66 -10.04
N ILE A 34 5.17 -4.15 -9.75
CA ILE A 34 5.47 -2.73 -9.76
C ILE A 34 5.74 -2.32 -11.20
N ALA A 35 4.79 -1.61 -11.79
CA ALA A 35 4.91 -1.14 -13.16
C ALA A 35 6.20 -0.31 -13.35
N GLY A 36 6.95 -0.66 -14.40
CA GLY A 36 8.22 0.02 -14.74
C GLY A 36 9.44 -0.42 -13.93
N TYR A 37 9.29 -1.28 -12.91
CA TYR A 37 10.43 -1.88 -12.22
C TYR A 37 10.93 -3.11 -12.98
N SER A 38 12.25 -3.21 -13.15
CA SER A 38 12.93 -4.39 -13.65
C SER A 38 14.20 -4.63 -12.87
N LYS A 39 14.41 -5.86 -12.40
CA LYS A 39 15.62 -6.26 -11.66
C LYS A 39 16.90 -5.98 -12.45
N SER A 40 16.85 -6.08 -13.78
CA SER A 40 18.02 -5.96 -14.65
C SER A 40 18.39 -4.52 -15.01
N THR A 41 17.46 -3.57 -14.84
CA THR A 41 17.62 -2.20 -15.34
C THR A 41 17.56 -1.16 -14.24
N SER A 42 17.03 -1.52 -13.07
CA SER A 42 16.85 -0.58 -11.96
C SER A 42 18.12 -0.45 -11.11
N PRO A 43 18.54 0.77 -10.75
CA PRO A 43 19.67 0.99 -9.84
C PRO A 43 19.43 0.49 -8.41
N VAL A 44 18.16 0.36 -8.02
CA VAL A 44 17.75 -0.05 -6.67
C VAL A 44 17.59 -1.57 -6.61
N PRO A 45 18.29 -2.26 -5.69
CA PRO A 45 18.17 -3.70 -5.49
C PRO A 45 16.73 -4.16 -5.19
N ASP A 46 16.42 -5.38 -5.63
CA ASP A 46 15.09 -5.97 -5.56
C ASP A 46 14.59 -6.15 -4.12
N ASP A 47 15.48 -6.53 -3.21
CA ASP A 47 15.21 -6.69 -1.77
C ASP A 47 14.82 -5.35 -1.12
N VAL A 48 15.47 -4.25 -1.51
CA VAL A 48 15.15 -2.90 -1.02
C VAL A 48 13.77 -2.47 -1.52
N VAL A 49 13.46 -2.71 -2.79
CA VAL A 49 12.16 -2.37 -3.37
C VAL A 49 11.06 -3.22 -2.73
N GLN A 50 11.28 -4.52 -2.60
CA GLN A 50 10.40 -5.46 -1.90
C GLN A 50 10.09 -4.99 -0.48
N ASP A 51 11.09 -4.56 0.27
CA ASP A 51 10.90 -4.06 1.63
C ASP A 51 10.20 -2.71 1.66
N MET A 52 10.69 -1.72 0.92
CA MET A 52 10.15 -0.36 0.98
C MET A 52 8.74 -0.28 0.39
N ALA A 53 8.57 -0.75 -0.84
CA ALA A 53 7.30 -0.68 -1.55
C ALA A 53 6.30 -1.67 -0.97
N GLY A 54 6.71 -2.93 -0.76
CA GLY A 54 5.85 -3.97 -0.20
C GLY A 54 5.32 -3.60 1.19
N ASN A 55 6.18 -3.12 2.09
CA ASN A 55 5.73 -2.70 3.43
C ASN A 55 4.81 -1.47 3.38
N THR A 56 5.06 -0.52 2.48
CA THR A 56 4.20 0.66 2.31
C THR A 56 2.81 0.25 1.82
N ILE A 57 2.75 -0.56 0.75
CA ILE A 57 1.49 -1.04 0.16
C ILE A 57 0.73 -1.90 1.18
N LEU A 58 1.41 -2.77 1.91
CA LEU A 58 0.79 -3.61 2.94
C LEU A 58 0.20 -2.77 4.08
N ARG A 59 0.91 -1.75 4.56
CA ARG A 59 0.38 -0.84 5.60
C ARG A 59 -0.84 -0.08 5.10
N VAL A 60 -0.82 0.41 3.86
CA VAL A 60 -1.98 1.08 3.26
C VAL A 60 -3.16 0.10 3.15
N GLY A 61 -2.95 -1.07 2.56
CA GLY A 61 -3.99 -2.08 2.38
C GLY A 61 -4.62 -2.50 3.70
N VAL A 62 -3.82 -2.80 4.73
CA VAL A 62 -4.31 -3.19 6.06
C VAL A 62 -5.10 -2.06 6.70
N THR A 63 -4.61 -0.81 6.61
CA THR A 63 -5.32 0.36 7.16
C THR A 63 -6.68 0.54 6.49
N VAL A 64 -6.71 0.45 5.16
CA VAL A 64 -7.94 0.58 4.37
C VAL A 64 -8.92 -0.56 4.68
N PHE A 65 -8.43 -1.79 4.80
CA PHE A 65 -9.26 -2.94 5.17
C PHE A 65 -9.87 -2.78 6.57
N VAL A 66 -9.06 -2.39 7.56
CA VAL A 66 -9.53 -2.11 8.93
C VAL A 66 -10.56 -1.00 8.94
N PHE A 67 -10.36 0.05 8.12
CA PHE A 67 -11.36 1.12 7.97
C PHE A 67 -12.68 0.59 7.40
N GLY A 68 -12.64 -0.28 6.38
CA GLY A 68 -13.84 -0.95 5.86
C GLY A 68 -14.57 -1.79 6.90
N VAL A 69 -13.83 -2.52 7.76
CA VAL A 69 -14.41 -3.27 8.89
C VAL A 69 -15.11 -2.31 9.86
N LEU A 70 -14.47 -1.20 10.21
CA LEU A 70 -15.07 -0.20 11.11
C LEU A 70 -16.31 0.44 10.47
N ALA A 71 -16.24 0.85 9.20
CA ALA A 71 -17.36 1.43 8.47
C ALA A 71 -18.54 0.46 8.31
N SER A 72 -18.32 -0.85 8.45
CA SER A 72 -19.42 -1.84 8.46
C SER A 72 -20.23 -1.86 9.76
N VAL A 73 -19.70 -1.30 10.85
CA VAL A 73 -20.32 -1.33 12.19
C VAL A 73 -20.61 0.07 12.75
N ILE A 74 -19.99 1.11 12.19
CA ILE A 74 -20.21 2.52 12.56
C ILE A 74 -20.34 3.37 11.29
N GLU A 75 -20.99 4.52 11.39
CA GLU A 75 -21.03 5.53 10.33
C GLU A 75 -19.84 6.49 10.48
N PRO A 76 -18.77 6.37 9.67
CA PRO A 76 -17.63 7.27 9.75
C PRO A 76 -17.99 8.67 9.25
N PRO A 77 -17.41 9.73 9.83
CA PRO A 77 -17.53 11.07 9.28
C PRO A 77 -17.07 11.16 7.82
N SER A 78 -17.83 11.86 6.97
CA SER A 78 -17.59 11.92 5.52
C SER A 78 -16.25 12.52 5.10
N TYR A 79 -15.61 13.33 5.95
CA TYR A 79 -14.28 13.88 5.68
C TYR A 79 -13.16 12.85 5.82
N LEU A 80 -13.41 11.68 6.44
CA LEU A 80 -12.38 10.65 6.62
C LEU A 80 -11.94 10.04 5.29
N ASP A 81 -12.85 9.89 4.34
CA ASP A 81 -12.53 9.39 2.99
C ASP A 81 -11.46 10.27 2.32
N LEU A 82 -11.63 11.59 2.43
CA LEU A 82 -10.66 12.56 1.91
C LEU A 82 -9.32 12.49 2.65
N ILE A 83 -9.35 12.39 3.99
CA ILE A 83 -8.12 12.31 4.80
C ILE A 83 -7.33 11.05 4.46
N ILE A 84 -8.00 9.90 4.34
CA ILE A 84 -7.37 8.63 3.97
C ILE A 84 -6.77 8.75 2.56
N GLY A 85 -7.51 9.30 1.60
CA GLY A 85 -7.00 9.54 0.25
C GLY A 85 -5.73 10.40 0.25
N VAL A 86 -5.73 11.52 0.97
CA VAL A 86 -4.54 12.39 1.12
C VAL A 86 -3.39 11.65 1.78
N ALA A 87 -3.65 10.87 2.84
CA ALA A 87 -2.63 10.09 3.53
C ALA A 87 -1.98 9.03 2.60
N ILE A 88 -2.77 8.38 1.75
CA ILE A 88 -2.27 7.42 0.74
C ILE A 88 -1.36 8.14 -0.26
N VAL A 89 -1.79 9.30 -0.79
CA VAL A 89 -0.96 10.09 -1.73
C VAL A 89 0.37 10.47 -1.08
N ILE A 90 0.35 10.95 0.17
CA ILE A 90 1.58 11.28 0.91
C ILE A 90 2.47 10.04 1.10
N ALA A 91 1.88 8.88 1.43
CA ALA A 91 2.62 7.64 1.59
C ALA A 91 3.32 7.20 0.29
N VAL A 92 2.62 7.31 -0.85
CA VAL A 92 3.18 7.01 -2.18
C VAL A 92 4.28 8.01 -2.54
N LEU A 93 4.06 9.31 -2.38
CA LEU A 93 5.07 10.34 -2.64
C LEU A 93 6.32 10.12 -1.78
N ARG A 94 6.15 9.75 -0.51
CA ARG A 94 7.25 9.43 0.39
C ARG A 94 8.01 8.19 -0.06
N LEU A 95 7.32 7.16 -0.52
CA LEU A 95 7.94 5.95 -1.08
C LEU A 95 8.76 6.28 -2.32
N LEU A 96 8.17 7.01 -3.27
CA LEU A 96 8.85 7.43 -4.49
C LEU A 96 10.09 8.28 -4.18
N TYR A 97 9.95 9.23 -3.27
CA TYR A 97 11.10 10.04 -2.82
C TYR A 97 12.20 9.17 -2.23
N ARG A 98 11.88 8.24 -1.32
CA ARG A 98 12.86 7.34 -0.70
C ARG A 98 13.58 6.44 -1.71
N LEU A 99 12.85 5.92 -2.70
CA LEU A 99 13.44 5.09 -3.76
C LEU A 99 14.32 5.93 -4.68
N ASN A 100 13.91 7.15 -5.01
CA ASN A 100 14.68 8.07 -5.86
C ASN A 100 15.95 8.57 -5.19
N THR A 101 15.93 8.78 -3.87
CA THR A 101 17.11 9.20 -3.09
C THR A 101 17.84 8.02 -2.46
N TRP A 102 17.53 6.78 -2.85
CA TRP A 102 18.20 5.62 -2.29
C TRP A 102 19.68 5.64 -2.68
N SER A 103 20.55 5.33 -1.72
CA SER A 103 21.97 5.13 -1.94
C SER A 103 22.39 3.86 -1.22
N PRO A 104 23.28 3.04 -1.81
CA PRO A 104 23.83 1.88 -1.15
C PRO A 104 24.44 2.29 0.20
N PRO A 105 24.22 1.52 1.28
CA PRO A 105 24.95 1.75 2.53
C PRO A 105 26.45 1.74 2.23
N GLN A 106 27.18 2.80 2.60
CA GLN A 106 28.63 2.78 2.57
C GLN A 106 29.09 1.79 3.63
N THR A 107 29.52 0.61 3.21
CA THR A 107 30.24 -0.33 4.08
C THR A 107 31.58 0.30 4.44
N ALA A 108 31.71 0.74 5.69
CA ALA A 108 32.98 1.16 6.29
C ALA A 108 33.90 -0.04 6.55
#